data_AF-A0AAP8HTV7-F1
#
_entry.id   AF-A0AAP8HTV7-F1
#
_cell.length_a   1.000
_cell.length_b   1.000
_cell.length_c   1.000
_cell.angle_alpha   90.00
_cell.angle_beta   90.00
_cell.angle_gamma   90.00
#
_symmetry.space_group_name_H-M   'P 1'
#
loop_
_entity.id
_entity.type
_entity.pdbx_description
1 polymer ?
#
loop_
_entity_poly.entity_id
_entity_poly.type
_entity_poly.pdbx_seq_one_letter_code
_entity_poly.pdbx_strand_id
1 'polypeptide(L)'
;AVSGFHALISSGTTPKLIENETQARYIGYGGMLMESFVAIMALVAASIIEPGLYFAMNTPPAALGITMPDLHRLGTEDAPMIMASLKDVTVHAAAAVSSWGFVISPEQILQTATDIGEPS
;
A
#
# COMPACT_ATOMS: atom_id res chain seq x y z
N ALA A 1 -0.64 2.67 -13.39
CA ALA A 1 -0.73 1.48 -14.25
C ALA A 1 -0.55 1.90 -15.71
N VAL A 2 0.64 1.66 -16.28
CA VAL A 2 0.89 1.84 -17.72
C VAL A 2 0.65 0.48 -18.38
N SER A 3 -0.61 0.07 -18.46
CA SER A 3 -1.02 -1.14 -19.19
C SER A 3 -1.54 -0.71 -20.56
N GLY A 4 -1.17 -1.45 -21.62
CA GLY A 4 -1.68 -1.22 -22.98
C GLY A 4 -3.21 -1.18 -23.03
N PHE A 5 -3.89 -1.81 -22.07
CA PHE A 5 -5.34 -1.78 -21.92
C PHE A 5 -5.90 -0.39 -21.54
N HIS A 6 -5.19 0.38 -20.71
CA HIS A 6 -5.59 1.74 -20.31
C HIS A 6 -5.49 2.73 -21.49
N ALA A 7 -4.47 2.56 -22.36
CA ALA A 7 -4.34 3.32 -23.60
C ALA A 7 -5.42 2.96 -24.63
N LEU A 8 -5.89 1.72 -24.63
CA LEU A 8 -6.92 1.20 -25.53
C LEU A 8 -8.34 1.68 -25.17
N ILE A 9 -8.67 1.71 -23.88
CA ILE A 9 -9.91 2.30 -23.36
C ILE A 9 -9.88 3.84 -23.48
N SER A 10 -8.76 4.49 -23.14
CA SER A 10 -8.63 5.96 -23.20
C SER A 10 -8.52 6.52 -24.62
N SER A 11 -7.98 5.76 -25.59
CA SER A 11 -7.96 6.18 -27.01
C SER A 11 -9.28 5.92 -27.74
N GLY A 12 -10.22 5.22 -27.09
CA GLY A 12 -11.51 4.87 -27.67
C GLY A 12 -11.42 3.91 -28.85
N THR A 13 -10.25 3.35 -29.14
CA THR A 13 -10.06 2.43 -30.27
C THR A 13 -10.65 1.05 -29.99
N THR A 14 -10.69 0.58 -28.74
CA THR A 14 -11.34 -0.71 -28.42
C THR A 14 -12.88 -0.65 -28.47
N PRO A 15 -13.57 0.37 -27.89
CA PRO A 15 -15.03 0.45 -28.03
C PRO A 15 -15.52 0.84 -29.44
N LYS A 16 -14.70 1.55 -30.24
CA LYS A 16 -15.08 2.00 -31.60
C LYS A 16 -14.77 1.01 -32.73
N LEU A 17 -13.93 -0.01 -32.47
CA LEU A 17 -13.58 -1.04 -33.47
C LEU A 17 -14.45 -2.30 -33.35
N ILE A 18 -15.34 -2.35 -32.35
CA ILE A 18 -16.13 -3.53 -32.04
C ILE A 18 -17.60 -3.08 -31.94
N GLU A 19 -18.46 -3.59 -32.83
CA GLU A 19 -19.89 -3.21 -32.87
C GLU A 19 -20.71 -3.88 -31.75
N ASN A 20 -20.23 -5.01 -31.23
CA ASN A 20 -20.96 -5.81 -30.24
C ASN A 20 -20.00 -6.52 -29.27
N GLU A 21 -20.35 -6.60 -27.99
CA GLU A 21 -19.50 -7.17 -26.92
C GLU A 21 -19.09 -8.62 -27.20
N THR A 22 -19.92 -9.38 -27.91
CA THR A 22 -19.66 -10.78 -28.31
C THR A 22 -18.50 -10.94 -29.29
N GLN A 23 -18.06 -9.87 -29.95
CA GLN A 23 -16.90 -9.88 -30.84
C GLN A 23 -15.57 -9.78 -30.07
N ALA A 24 -15.61 -9.44 -28.77
CA ALA A 24 -14.44 -9.48 -27.91
C ALA A 24 -14.00 -10.94 -27.70
N ARG A 25 -12.72 -11.23 -27.94
CA ARG A 25 -12.17 -12.58 -27.69
C ARG A 25 -12.29 -12.90 -26.19
N TYR A 26 -12.69 -14.12 -25.84
CA TYR A 26 -12.82 -14.58 -24.44
C TYR A 26 -11.61 -14.28 -23.55
N ILE A 27 -10.39 -14.35 -24.10
CA ILE A 27 -9.15 -14.01 -23.39
C ILE A 27 -9.12 -12.52 -23.00
N GLY A 28 -9.59 -11.63 -23.89
CA GLY A 28 -9.71 -10.21 -23.63
C GLY A 28 -10.82 -9.89 -22.64
N TYR A 29 -12.02 -10.45 -22.83
CA TYR A 29 -13.15 -10.22 -21.92
C TYR A 29 -12.90 -10.76 -20.50
N GLY A 30 -12.38 -11.99 -20.37
CA GLY A 30 -11.99 -12.57 -19.10
C GLY A 30 -10.89 -11.79 -18.39
N GLY A 31 -9.88 -11.32 -19.13
CA GLY A 31 -8.82 -10.45 -18.59
C GLY A 31 -9.36 -9.12 -18.05
N MET A 32 -10.24 -8.45 -18.81
CA MET A 32 -10.87 -7.19 -18.39
C MET A 32 -11.69 -7.33 -17.11
N LEU A 33 -12.44 -8.43 -16.99
CA LEU A 33 -13.23 -8.71 -15.78
C LEU A 33 -12.33 -8.98 -14.56
N MET A 34 -11.25 -9.75 -14.74
CA MET A 34 -10.33 -10.07 -13.64
C MET A 34 -9.52 -8.85 -13.18
N GLU A 35 -9.06 -8.01 -14.12
CA GLU A 35 -8.38 -6.75 -13.77
C GLU A 35 -9.33 -5.78 -13.05
N SER A 36 -10.59 -5.67 -13.48
CA SER A 36 -11.60 -4.84 -12.81
C SER A 36 -11.93 -5.35 -11.41
N PHE A 37 -11.95 -6.67 -11.23
CA PHE A 37 -12.15 -7.26 -9.91
C PHE A 37 -11.01 -6.92 -8.95
N VAL A 38 -9.75 -7.07 -9.38
CA VAL A 38 -8.57 -6.67 -8.59
C VAL A 38 -8.59 -5.17 -8.30
N ALA A 39 -9.00 -4.34 -9.26
CA ALA A 39 -9.12 -2.90 -9.06
C ALA A 39 -10.17 -2.54 -7.99
N ILE A 40 -11.32 -3.22 -7.97
CA ILE A 40 -12.34 -3.04 -6.92
C ILE A 40 -11.78 -3.47 -5.55
N MET A 41 -11.08 -4.60 -5.47
CA MET A 41 -10.43 -5.04 -4.23
C MET A 41 -9.41 -4.01 -3.73
N ALA A 42 -8.60 -3.45 -4.62
CA ALA A 42 -7.64 -2.41 -4.27
C ALA A 42 -8.32 -1.11 -3.80
N LEU A 43 -9.44 -0.72 -4.41
CA LEU A 43 -10.20 0.46 -4.00
C LEU A 43 -10.84 0.26 -2.63
N VAL A 44 -11.42 -0.91 -2.37
CA VAL A 44 -11.96 -1.26 -1.05
C VAL A 44 -10.86 -1.22 0.00
N ALA A 45 -9.70 -1.85 -0.27
CA ALA A 45 -8.55 -1.80 0.62
C ALA A 45 -8.07 -0.35 0.88
N ALA A 46 -8.00 0.49 -0.15
CA ALA A 46 -7.63 1.89 0.02
C ALA A 46 -8.67 2.69 0.84
N SER A 47 -9.96 2.38 0.70
CA SER A 47 -11.04 3.10 1.39
C SER A 47 -11.14 2.82 2.88
N ILE A 48 -10.56 1.71 3.36
CA ILE A 48 -10.60 1.32 4.78
C ILE A 48 -9.31 1.66 5.53
N ILE A 49 -8.27 2.16 4.87
CA ILE A 49 -7.04 2.59 5.54
C ILE A 49 -7.29 3.91 6.26
N GLU A 50 -7.03 3.92 7.57
CA GLU A 50 -7.13 5.12 8.39
C GLU A 50 -6.06 6.15 7.94
N PRO A 51 -6.40 7.44 7.76
CA PRO A 51 -5.47 8.44 7.26
C PRO A 51 -4.16 8.54 8.06
N GLY A 52 -4.24 8.39 9.39
CA GLY A 52 -3.05 8.37 10.25
C GLY A 52 -2.08 7.23 9.89
N LEU A 53 -2.62 6.05 9.59
CA LEU A 53 -1.82 4.88 9.21
C LEU A 53 -1.22 5.04 7.81
N TYR A 54 -1.97 5.65 6.89
CA TYR A 54 -1.47 5.99 5.55
C TYR A 54 -0.25 6.93 5.63
N PHE A 55 -0.32 7.97 6.46
CA PHE A 55 0.79 8.92 6.63
C PHE A 55 1.97 8.29 7.38
N ALA A 56 1.72 7.45 8.38
CA ALA A 56 2.80 6.73 9.07
C ALA A 56 3.60 5.82 8.11
N MET A 57 2.94 5.22 7.11
CA MET A 57 3.56 4.29 6.17
C MET A 57 4.20 4.96 4.93
N ASN A 58 3.56 6.00 4.38
CA ASN A 58 3.96 6.59 3.09
C ASN A 58 4.77 7.89 3.22
N THR A 59 4.99 8.39 4.43
CA THR A 59 5.79 9.60 4.66
C THR A 59 7.28 9.26 4.75
N PRO A 60 8.17 10.06 4.14
CA PRO A 60 9.61 9.85 4.26
C PRO A 60 10.08 9.95 5.72
N PRO A 61 11.04 9.10 6.15
CA PRO A 61 11.59 9.11 7.52
C PRO A 61 12.00 10.49 8.03
N ALA A 62 12.57 11.31 7.15
CA ALA A 62 12.98 12.67 7.46
C ALA A 62 11.81 13.58 7.88
N ALA A 63 10.63 13.41 7.29
CA ALA A 63 9.44 14.20 7.63
C ALA A 63 8.73 13.71 8.90
N LEU A 64 8.99 12.47 9.32
CA LEU A 64 8.56 11.93 10.62
C LEU A 64 9.57 12.19 11.74
N GLY A 65 10.74 12.75 11.44
CA GLY A 65 11.81 12.98 12.41
C GLY A 65 12.48 11.69 12.90
N ILE A 66 12.39 10.60 12.14
CA ILE A 66 12.91 9.28 12.50
C ILE A 66 14.16 8.93 11.69
N THR A 67 15.12 8.27 12.35
CA THR A 67 16.21 7.57 11.65
C THR A 67 15.82 6.11 11.54
N MET A 68 15.62 5.60 10.32
CA MET A 68 15.31 4.18 10.13
C MET A 68 16.50 3.32 10.57
N PRO A 69 16.30 2.34 11.46
CA PRO A 69 17.34 1.38 11.80
C PRO A 69 17.61 0.44 10.61
N ASP A 70 18.81 -0.14 10.57
CA ASP A 70 19.21 -1.05 9.51
C ASP A 70 18.48 -2.39 9.62
N LEU A 71 17.33 -2.47 8.96
CA LEU A 71 16.46 -3.65 8.92
C LEU A 71 17.13 -4.87 8.26
N HIS A 72 18.20 -4.70 7.47
CA HIS A 72 18.93 -5.83 6.88
C HIS A 72 19.61 -6.70 7.95
N ARG A 73 19.87 -6.13 9.13
CA ARG A 73 20.49 -6.80 10.28
C ARG A 73 19.46 -7.43 11.24
N LEU A 74 18.16 -7.38 10.92
CA LEU A 74 17.09 -7.88 11.79
C LEU A 74 17.12 -9.41 12.02
N GLY A 75 17.96 -10.14 11.27
CA GLY A 75 18.20 -11.59 11.43
C GLY A 75 19.56 -11.96 12.03
N THR A 76 20.35 -10.99 12.51
CA THR A 76 21.65 -11.24 13.15
C THR A 76 21.56 -11.12 14.67
N GLU A 77 22.68 -11.28 15.39
CA GLU A 77 22.76 -11.17 16.85
C GLU A 77 22.30 -9.79 17.39
N ASP A 78 22.21 -8.78 16.53
CA ASP A 78 21.78 -7.41 16.85
C ASP A 78 20.25 -7.19 16.76
N ALA A 79 19.49 -8.22 16.34
CA ALA A 79 18.03 -8.18 16.24
C ALA A 79 17.33 -7.56 17.47
N PRO A 80 17.67 -7.88 18.74
CA PRO A 80 17.02 -7.26 19.89
C PRO A 80 17.23 -5.76 20.00
N MET A 81 18.40 -5.23 19.59
CA MET A 81 18.64 -3.78 19.58
C MET A 81 17.85 -3.10 18.46
N ILE A 82 17.77 -3.73 17.28
CA ILE A 82 17.03 -3.17 16.14
C ILE A 82 15.53 -3.13 16.45
N MET A 83 14.99 -4.18 17.09
CA MET A 83 13.60 -4.20 17.55
C MET A 83 13.31 -3.14 18.63
N ALA A 84 14.28 -2.83 19.49
CA ALA A 84 14.15 -1.73 20.44
C ALA A 84 14.12 -0.36 19.72
N SER A 85 14.98 -0.16 18.74
CA SER A 85 14.97 1.04 17.89
C SER A 85 13.68 1.18 17.07
N LEU A 86 13.09 0.07 16.61
CA LEU A 86 11.81 0.08 15.90
C LEU A 86 10.65 0.55 16.77
N LYS A 87 10.63 0.16 18.05
CA LYS A 87 9.64 0.69 19.01
C LYS A 87 9.78 2.19 19.21
N ASP A 88 11.00 2.71 19.26
CA ASP A 88 11.23 4.15 19.36
C ASP A 88 10.77 4.89 18.09
N VAL A 89 11.04 4.31 16.91
CA VAL A 89 10.58 4.83 15.62
C VAL A 89 9.05 4.92 15.54
N THR A 90 8.31 3.91 16.00
CA THR A 90 6.84 3.95 15.95
C THR A 90 6.25 4.98 16.89
N VAL A 91 6.88 5.21 18.05
CA VAL A 91 6.49 6.29 18.99
C VAL A 91 6.66 7.66 18.35
N HIS A 92 7.81 7.91 17.71
CA HIS A 92 8.09 9.18 17.04
C HIS A 92 7.18 9.39 15.82
N ALA A 93 6.96 8.35 15.01
CA ALA A 93 6.04 8.41 13.87
C ALA A 93 4.61 8.71 14.30
N ALA A 94 4.11 8.04 15.35
CA ALA A 94 2.78 8.29 15.89
C ALA A 94 2.64 9.72 16.43
N ALA A 95 3.66 10.23 17.13
CA ALA A 95 3.67 11.61 17.64
C ALA A 95 3.67 12.65 16.50
N ALA A 96 4.47 12.43 15.45
CA ALA A 96 4.54 13.31 14.29
C ALA A 96 3.21 13.33 13.53
N VAL A 97 2.62 12.17 13.25
CA VAL A 97 1.33 12.07 12.55
C VAL A 97 0.18 12.62 13.40
N SER A 98 0.22 12.41 14.72
CA SER A 98 -0.72 13.02 15.67
C SER A 98 -0.63 14.54 15.69
N SER A 99 0.58 15.10 15.51
CA SER A 99 0.76 16.56 15.38
C SER A 99 0.08 17.15 14.13
N TRP A 100 -0.18 16.33 13.11
CA TRP A 100 -0.91 16.72 11.89
C TRP A 100 -2.42 16.60 12.03
N GLY A 101 -2.91 16.21 13.21
CA GLY A 101 -4.34 16.11 13.51
C GLY A 101 -4.95 14.73 13.22
N PHE A 102 -4.13 13.71 12.92
CA PHE A 102 -4.60 12.34 12.74
C PHE A 102 -4.34 11.51 14.00
N VAL A 103 -5.39 10.95 14.60
CA VAL A 103 -5.23 10.11 15.78
C VAL A 103 -4.64 8.76 15.36
N ILE A 104 -3.41 8.48 15.78
CA ILE A 104 -2.80 7.16 15.60
C ILE A 104 -1.89 6.82 16.78
N SER A 105 -2.00 5.60 17.27
CA SER A 105 -1.18 5.10 18.38
C SER A 105 0.04 4.32 17.87
N PRO A 106 1.16 4.32 18.62
CA PRO A 106 2.34 3.51 18.29
C PRO A 106 2.01 2.01 18.19
N GLU A 107 1.08 1.53 19.00
CA GLU A 107 0.63 0.13 19.02
C GLU A 107 -0.12 -0.23 17.74
N GLN A 108 -0.95 0.68 17.20
CA GLN A 108 -1.62 0.46 15.92
C GLN A 108 -0.61 0.32 14.78
N ILE A 109 0.47 1.12 14.79
CA ILE A 109 1.55 1.04 13.79
C ILE A 109 2.30 -0.29 13.92
N LEU A 110 2.67 -0.69 15.14
CA LEU A 110 3.37 -1.95 15.41
C LEU A 110 2.52 -3.18 15.05
N GLN A 111 1.23 -3.15 15.36
CA GLN A 111 0.30 -4.22 15.04
C GLN A 111 0.15 -4.35 13.52
N THR A 112 -0.06 -3.22 12.82
CA THR A 112 -0.13 -3.22 11.36
C THR A 112 1.17 -3.73 10.72
N ALA A 113 2.33 -3.34 11.25
CA ALA A 113 3.62 -3.83 10.78
C ALA A 113 3.78 -5.35 10.99
N THR A 114 3.22 -5.89 12.09
CA THR A 114 3.21 -7.33 12.37
C THR A 114 2.28 -8.08 11.43
N ASP A 115 1.08 -7.54 11.20
CA ASP A 115 0.05 -8.14 10.33
C ASP A 115 0.47 -8.12 8.85
N ILE A 116 1.22 -7.10 8.41
CA ILE A 116 1.77 -7.00 7.05
C ILE A 116 3.05 -7.85 6.90
N GLY A 117 3.91 -7.83 7.93
CA GLY A 117 5.24 -8.42 7.88
C GLY A 117 5.27 -9.93 8.14
N GLU A 118 4.26 -10.68 7.68
CA GLU A 118 4.02 -12.08 8.06
C GLU A 118 5.31 -12.90 8.32
N PRO A 119 5.39 -13.62 9.45
CA PRO A 119 6.39 -14.66 9.65
C PRO A 119 5.99 -15.92 8.87
N SER A 120 6.35 -16.00 7.59
CA SER A 120 6.37 -17.25 6.82
C SER A 120 7.78 -17.80 6.71
#